data_AF-A0A848U929-F1
#
_entry.id   AF-A0A848U929-F1
#
_cell.length_a   1.000
_cell.length_b   1.000
_cell.length_c   1.000
_cell.angle_alpha   90.00
_cell.angle_beta   90.00
_cell.angle_gamma   90.00
#
_symmetry.space_group_name_H-M   'P 1'
#
loop_
_entity.id
_entity.type
_entity.pdbx_description
1 polymer ?
#
loop_
_entity_poly.entity_id
_entity_poly.type
_entity_poly.pdbx_seq_one_letter_code
_entity_poly.pdbx_strand_id
1 'polypeptide(L)' 'MAPRFTYSRWDGTQRGFDLDADLLFDQLTDELLYHGDVNAALRRMMQDGMRDADGNPIEGLRDLLDRLRTERQDRLER' A
#
# COMPACT_ATOMS: atom_id res chain seq x y z
N MET A 1 -19.92 -13.75 8.16
CA MET A 1 -19.99 -12.55 9.02
C MET A 1 -18.92 -11.56 8.53
N ALA A 2 -19.31 -10.46 7.88
CA ALA A 2 -18.35 -9.49 7.33
C ALA A 2 -17.64 -8.73 8.46
N PRO A 3 -16.32 -8.43 8.35
CA PRO A 3 -15.65 -7.60 9.35
C PRO A 3 -16.31 -6.22 9.38
N ARG A 4 -16.71 -5.80 10.59
CA ARG A 4 -17.25 -4.45 10.81
C ARG A 4 -16.07 -3.49 10.79
N PHE A 5 -15.97 -2.68 9.73
CA PHE A 5 -15.04 -1.56 9.70
C PHE A 5 -15.66 -0.42 10.51
N THR A 6 -14.94 0.02 11.54
CA THR A 6 -15.34 1.19 12.34
C THR A 6 -14.66 2.42 11.76
N TYR A 7 -15.44 3.24 11.07
CA TYR A 7 -15.00 4.55 10.64
C TYR A 7 -15.14 5.51 11.82
N SER A 8 -14.11 6.31 12.06
CA SER A 8 -14.15 7.43 12.99
C SER A 8 -13.81 8.71 12.25
N ARG A 9 -14.35 9.83 12.72
CA ARG A 9 -14.02 11.15 12.19
C ARG A 9 -12.61 11.50 12.65
N TRP A 10 -11.78 12.00 11.74
CA TRP A 10 -10.43 12.47 12.03
C TRP A 10 -10.47 13.57 13.11
N ASP A 11 -9.80 13.34 14.23
CA ASP A 11 -9.77 14.26 15.37
C ASP A 11 -8.46 15.05 15.47
N GLY A 12 -7.61 14.95 14.45
CA GLY A 12 -6.33 15.65 14.36
C GLY A 12 -5.20 15.03 15.19
N THR A 13 -5.47 14.03 16.03
CA THR A 13 -4.44 13.35 16.82
C THR A 13 -3.81 12.15 16.11
N GLN A 14 -4.43 11.70 15.02
CA GLN A 14 -3.87 10.68 14.14
C GLN A 14 -2.67 11.27 13.39
N ARG A 15 -1.45 11.13 13.95
CA ARG A 15 -0.21 11.44 13.23
C ARG A 15 0.10 10.32 12.24
N GLY A 16 -0.65 10.30 11.14
CA GLY A 16 -0.46 9.37 10.04
C GLY A 16 0.60 9.91 9.10
N PHE A 17 1.83 9.42 9.28
CA PHE A 17 3.00 9.57 8.42
C PHE A 17 3.43 11.02 8.14
N ASP A 18 4.67 11.35 8.48
CA ASP A 18 5.33 12.61 8.11
C ASP A 18 5.69 12.58 6.62
N LEU A 19 4.67 12.43 5.78
CA LEU A 19 4.76 12.43 4.33
C LEU A 19 4.68 13.87 3.90
N ASP A 20 5.85 14.47 3.71
CA ASP A 20 5.98 15.81 3.15
C ASP A 20 5.26 15.85 1.80
N ALA A 21 4.13 16.55 1.77
CA ALA A 21 3.22 16.58 0.64
C ALA A 21 3.92 17.07 -0.62
N ASP A 22 4.90 17.96 -0.47
CA ASP A 22 5.62 18.56 -1.58
C ASP A 22 6.58 17.55 -2.26
N LEU A 23 7.21 16.65 -1.49
CA LEU A 23 8.04 15.56 -2.01
C LEU A 23 7.22 14.52 -2.80
N LEU A 24 5.97 14.27 -2.38
CA LEU A 24 5.06 13.37 -3.10
C LEU A 24 4.64 13.96 -4.45
N PHE A 25 4.35 15.27 -4.49
CA PHE A 25 4.00 15.95 -5.75
C PHE A 25 5.19 16.04 -6.71
N ASP A 26 6.41 16.21 -6.21
CA ASP A 26 7.62 16.26 -7.05
C ASP A 26 7.90 14.91 -7.72
N GLN A 27 7.84 13.81 -6.96
CA GLN A 27 8.01 12.45 -7.54
C GLN A 27 6.88 12.05 -8.48
N LEU A 28 5.64 12.48 -8.23
CA LEU A 28 4.52 12.27 -9.15
C LEU A 28 4.72 13.03 -10.47
N THR A 29 5.45 14.15 -10.47
CA THR A 29 5.61 15.01 -11.64
C THR A 29 6.65 14.46 -12.62
N ASP A 30 7.72 13.85 -12.13
CA ASP A 30 8.77 13.25 -12.97
C ASP A 30 8.27 12.05 -13.79
N GLU A 31 7.24 11.36 -13.31
CA GLU A 31 6.66 10.19 -13.99
C GLU A 31 5.55 10.55 -15.00
N LEU A 32 5.15 11.82 -15.10
CA LEU A 32 4.08 12.25 -16.00
C LEU A 32 4.47 12.28 -17.49
N LEU A 33 5.75 12.14 -17.85
CA LEU A 33 6.21 12.63 -19.16
C LEU A 33 6.60 11.60 -20.23
N TYR A 34 6.44 10.27 -20.07
CA TYR A 34 6.94 9.37 -21.13
C TYR A 34 6.03 8.25 -21.68
N HIS A 35 5.18 7.58 -20.92
CA HIS A 35 4.35 6.48 -21.49
C HIS A 35 2.96 6.44 -20.88
N GLY A 36 1.91 6.50 -21.69
CA GLY A 36 0.52 6.54 -21.27
C GLY A 36 0.17 5.53 -20.17
N ASP A 37 -0.23 6.09 -19.03
CA ASP A 37 -0.68 5.47 -17.78
C ASP A 37 0.37 4.72 -16.94
N VAL A 38 1.39 5.46 -16.51
CA VAL A 38 2.27 5.10 -15.38
C VAL A 38 1.51 4.63 -14.14
N ASN A 39 0.34 5.20 -13.85
CA ASN A 39 -0.45 4.73 -12.71
C ASN A 39 -0.90 3.28 -12.89
N ALA A 40 -1.12 2.81 -14.12
CA ALA A 40 -1.41 1.40 -14.37
C ALA A 40 -0.21 0.51 -14.08
N ALA A 41 1.00 0.95 -14.44
CA ALA A 41 2.24 0.23 -14.13
C ALA A 41 2.48 0.16 -12.62
N LEU A 42 2.36 1.29 -11.92
CA LEU A 42 2.49 1.37 -10.46
C LEU A 42 1.43 0.53 -9.74
N ARG A 43 0.16 0.60 -10.18
CA ARG A 43 -0.92 -0.24 -9.63
C ARG A 43 -0.61 -1.72 -9.77
N ARG A 44 -0.09 -2.15 -10.93
CA ARG A 44 0.26 -3.55 -11.16
C ARG A 44 1.42 -4.00 -10.28
N MET A 45 2.44 -3.17 -10.17
CA MET A 45 3.60 -3.42 -9.32
C MET A 45 3.22 -3.54 -7.84
N MET A 46 2.34 -2.65 -7.35
CA MET A 46 1.82 -2.75 -5.98
C MET A 46 0.91 -3.97 -5.76
N GLN A 47 0.19 -4.43 -6.78
CA GLN A 47 -0.70 -5.59 -6.67
C GLN A 47 0.03 -6.93 -6.68
N ASP A 48 0.97 -7.08 -7.61
CA ASP A 48 1.65 -8.36 -7.89
C ASP A 48 3.01 -8.46 -7.16
N GLY A 49 3.50 -7.37 -6.56
CA GLY A 49 4.82 -7.30 -5.96
C GLY A 49 5.90 -6.93 -6.99
N MET A 50 7.12 -6.74 -6.50
CA MET A 50 8.26 -6.35 -7.34
C MET A 50 9.56 -7.00 -6.86
N ARG A 51 10.66 -6.71 -7.53
CA ARG A 51 12.01 -7.06 -7.07
C ARG A 51 12.78 -5.79 -6.78
N ASP A 52 13.52 -5.77 -5.68
CA ASP A 52 14.46 -4.69 -5.39
C ASP A 52 15.71 -4.77 -6.29
N ALA A 53 16.61 -3.80 -6.14
CA ALA A 53 17.86 -3.75 -6.91
C ALA A 53 18.79 -4.94 -6.65
N ASP A 54 18.66 -5.59 -5.50
CA ASP A 54 19.41 -6.77 -5.08
C ASP A 54 18.72 -8.07 -5.53
N GLY A 55 17.55 -7.98 -6.17
CA GLY A 55 16.76 -9.09 -6.69
C GLY A 55 15.86 -9.77 -5.66
N ASN A 56 15.75 -9.22 -4.44
CA ASN A 56 14.86 -9.75 -3.41
C ASN A 56 13.39 -9.47 -3.78
N PRO A 57 12.49 -10.43 -3.56
CA PRO A 57 11.07 -10.23 -3.76
C PRO A 57 10.53 -9.26 -2.71
N ILE A 58 9.92 -8.17 -3.18
CA ILE A 58 9.07 -7.30 -2.40
C ILE A 58 7.63 -7.78 -2.57
N GLU A 59 7.02 -8.17 -1.46
CA GLU A 59 5.64 -8.67 -1.43
C GLU A 59 4.65 -7.64 -1.93
N GLY A 60 3.69 -8.11 -2.72
CA GLY A 60 2.58 -7.28 -3.19
C GLY A 60 1.52 -7.08 -2.11
N LEU A 61 0.59 -6.17 -2.39
CA LEU A 61 -0.57 -5.92 -1.53
C LEU A 61 -1.42 -7.18 -1.33
N ARG A 62 -1.50 -8.07 -2.33
CA ARG A 62 -2.21 -9.35 -2.20
C ARG A 62 -1.60 -10.23 -1.12
N ASP A 63 -0.28 -10.39 -1.13
CA ASP A 63 0.44 -11.23 -0.17
C ASP A 63 0.33 -10.67 1.25
N LEU A 64 0.43 -9.34 1.40
CA LEU A 64 0.23 -8.67 2.68
C LEU A 64 -1.18 -8.89 3.23
N LEU A 65 -2.20 -8.83 2.37
CA LEU A 65 -3.60 -9.09 2.76
C LEU A 65 -3.83 -10.55 3.16
N ASP A 66 -3.21 -11.50 2.45
CA ASP A 66 -3.30 -12.92 2.78
C ASP A 66 -2.60 -13.24 4.11
N ARG A 67 -1.44 -12.61 4.37
CA ARG A 67 -0.77 -12.69 5.67
C ARG A 67 -1.65 -12.14 6.78
N LEU A 68 -2.24 -10.96 6.60
CA LEU A 68 -3.14 -10.36 7.59
C LEU A 68 -4.38 -11.23 7.85
N ARG A 69 -4.89 -11.89 6.81
CA ARG A 69 -6.02 -12.82 6.94
C ARG A 69 -5.64 -14.04 7.78
N THR A 70 -4.45 -14.60 7.54
CA THR A 70 -3.91 -15.74 8.28
C THR A 70 -3.71 -15.37 9.75
N GLU A 71 -3.01 -14.26 10.02
CA GLU A 71 -2.80 -13.72 11.37
C GLU A 71 -4.11 -13.49 12.13
N ARG A 72 -5.13 -12.97 11.44
CA ARG A 72 -6.46 -12.79 12.05
C ARG A 72 -7.07 -14.13 12.43
N GLN A 73 -6.96 -15.14 11.58
CA GLN A 73 -7.52 -16.46 11.83
C GLN A 73 -6.84 -17.11 13.04
N ASP A 74 -5.51 -17.08 13.09
CA ASP A 74 -4.72 -17.63 14.20
C ASP A 74 -5.08 -16.99 15.56
N ARG A 75 -5.41 -15.69 15.56
CA ARG A 75 -5.86 -14.97 16.77
C ARG A 75 -7.28 -15.29 17.20
N LEU A 76 -8.13 -15.74 16.27
CA LEU A 76 -9.51 -16.14 16.57
C LEU A 76 -9.60 -17.62 16.99
N GLU A 77 -8.63 -18.43 16.60
CA GLU A 77 -8.51 -19.83 16.99
C GLU A 77 -7.85 -20.01 18.38
N ARG A 78 -7.22 -18.96 18.93
CA ARG A 78 -6.77 -18.87 20.33
C ARG A 78 -7.84 -18.28 21.24
#